data_AF-A0A9P3EKZ6-F1
#
_entry.id   AF-A0A9P3EKZ6-F1
#
_cell.length_a   1.000
_cell.length_b   1.000
_cell.length_c   1.000
_cell.angle_alpha   90.00
_cell.angle_beta   90.00
_cell.angle_gamma   90.00
#
_symmetry.space_group_name_H-M   'P 1'
#
loop_
_entity.id
_entity.type
_entity.pdbx_description
1 polymer ?
#
loop_
_entity_poly.entity_id
_entity_poly.type
_entity_poly.pdbx_seq_one_letter_code
_entity_poly.pdbx_strand_id
1 'polypeptide(L)'
;MSCVRSSKNNSTELKLISIFKEYAIKDWQRNYKLEGKPDFVFKNGKKVVFTDGCFWHGHKCRNTMPKDNSEYWTAKIIRNKKR
;
A
#
# COMPACT_ATOMS: atom_id res chain seq x y z
N MET A 1 1.14 14.33 14.09
CA MET A 1 0.88 13.35 13.00
C MET A 1 2.16 12.62 12.52
N SER A 2 2.98 12.09 13.44
CA SER A 2 4.16 11.26 13.15
C SER A 2 3.84 9.78 12.86
N CYS A 3 2.55 9.42 12.90
CA CYS A 3 2.06 8.04 12.83
C CYS A 3 1.65 7.60 11.42
N VAL A 4 1.61 8.50 10.44
CA VAL A 4 1.31 8.14 9.03
C VAL A 4 2.60 7.60 8.40
N ARG A 5 2.95 6.38 8.77
CA ARG A 5 4.08 5.65 8.21
C ARG A 5 3.60 4.83 7.02
N SER A 6 4.31 4.93 5.91
CA SER A 6 4.10 4.08 4.72
C SER A 6 4.72 2.69 4.88
N SER A 7 5.47 2.45 5.96
CA SER A 7 6.14 1.18 6.22
C SER A 7 5.43 0.41 7.33
N LYS A 8 5.20 -0.88 7.09
CA LYS A 8 4.55 -1.83 8.01
C LYS A 8 3.06 -1.53 8.22
N ASN A 9 2.27 -1.47 7.14
CA ASN A 9 0.81 -1.27 7.19
C ASN A 9 0.10 -2.56 7.61
N ASN A 10 0.44 -3.05 8.81
CA ASN A 10 0.01 -4.34 9.35
C ASN A 10 -1.52 -4.52 9.29
N SER A 11 -2.31 -3.44 9.41
CA SER A 11 -3.77 -3.48 9.32
C SER A 11 -4.29 -4.03 7.98
N THR A 12 -3.78 -3.53 6.85
CA THR A 12 -4.26 -3.90 5.51
C THR A 12 -3.61 -5.19 5.01
N GLU A 13 -2.31 -5.33 5.26
CA GLU A 13 -1.53 -6.51 4.87
C GLU A 13 -2.05 -7.78 5.56
N LEU A 14 -2.36 -7.73 6.86
CA LEU A 14 -2.87 -8.88 7.60
C LEU A 14 -4.27 -9.30 7.11
N LYS A 15 -5.13 -8.35 6.74
CA LYS A 15 -6.44 -8.65 6.16
C LYS A 15 -6.33 -9.31 4.79
N LEU A 16 -5.37 -8.88 3.96
CA LEU A 16 -5.13 -9.56 2.70
C LEU A 16 -4.58 -10.98 2.90
N ILE A 17 -3.72 -11.18 3.89
CA ILE A 17 -3.26 -12.53 4.24
C ILE A 17 -4.43 -13.41 4.69
N SER A 18 -5.38 -12.89 5.49
CA SER A 18 -6.55 -13.68 5.89
C SER A 18 -7.42 -14.05 4.68
N ILE A 19 -7.63 -13.11 3.76
CA ILE A 19 -8.35 -13.36 2.49
C ILE A 19 -7.60 -14.42 1.66
N PHE A 20 -6.28 -14.31 1.51
CA PHE A 20 -5.51 -15.29 0.75
C PHE A 20 -5.62 -16.70 1.34
N LYS A 21 -5.66 -16.82 2.67
CA LYS A 21 -5.89 -18.11 3.34
C LYS A 21 -7.29 -18.64 3.08
N GLU A 22 -8.31 -17.79 3.20
CA GLU A 22 -9.72 -18.15 2.99
C GLU A 22 -9.98 -18.65 1.57
N TYR A 23 -9.43 -17.96 0.56
CA TYR A 23 -9.58 -18.32 -0.85
C TYR A 23 -8.53 -19.32 -1.35
N ALA A 24 -7.74 -19.92 -0.45
CA ALA A 24 -6.65 -20.86 -0.79
C ALA A 24 -5.67 -20.33 -1.85
N ILE A 25 -5.43 -19.02 -1.87
CA ILE A 25 -4.48 -18.35 -2.75
C ILE A 25 -3.07 -18.64 -2.23
N LYS A 26 -2.26 -19.33 -3.04
CA LYS A 26 -0.90 -19.79 -2.72
C LYS A 26 0.16 -19.03 -3.53
N ASP A 27 1.43 -19.36 -3.29
CA ASP A 27 2.60 -18.86 -4.03
C ASP A 27 2.88 -17.35 -3.95
N TRP A 28 2.36 -16.69 -2.92
CA TRP A 28 2.72 -15.32 -2.61
C TRP A 28 3.93 -15.24 -1.67
N GLN A 29 4.82 -14.29 -1.93
CA GLN A 29 5.95 -13.96 -1.07
C GLN A 29 5.90 -12.48 -0.68
N ARG A 30 6.26 -12.17 0.56
CA ARG A 30 6.40 -10.80 1.07
C ARG A 30 7.87 -10.39 1.08
N ASN A 31 8.13 -9.09 1.08
CA ASN A 31 9.48 -8.51 1.14
C ASN A 31 10.42 -8.99 0.02
N TYR A 32 9.86 -9.26 -1.16
CA TYR A 32 10.65 -9.70 -2.30
C TYR A 32 11.40 -8.50 -2.91
N LYS A 33 12.68 -8.69 -3.26
CA LYS A 33 13.57 -7.62 -3.72
C LYS A 33 13.27 -7.29 -5.19
N LEU A 34 12.23 -6.50 -5.41
CA LEU A 34 11.87 -5.93 -6.71
C LEU A 34 11.79 -4.40 -6.64
N GLU A 35 11.96 -3.77 -7.79
CA GLU A 35 11.72 -2.35 -7.96
C GLU A 35 10.27 -2.02 -7.56
N GLY A 36 10.07 -0.88 -6.88
CA GLY A 36 8.76 -0.51 -6.33
C GLY A 36 8.40 -1.16 -4.99
N LYS A 37 9.14 -2.19 -4.51
CA LYS A 37 8.91 -2.89 -3.23
C LYS A 37 7.45 -3.35 -3.05
N PRO A 38 6.95 -4.25 -3.91
CA PRO A 38 5.62 -4.82 -3.78
C PRO A 38 5.43 -5.56 -2.45
N ASP A 39 4.21 -5.47 -1.89
CA ASP A 39 3.87 -6.13 -0.62
C ASP A 39 3.73 -7.64 -0.81
N PHE A 40 3.12 -8.07 -1.91
CA PHE A 40 2.95 -9.48 -2.26
C PHE A 40 3.38 -9.75 -3.70
N VAL A 41 4.19 -10.79 -3.89
CA VAL A 41 4.71 -11.21 -5.19
C VAL A 41 4.31 -12.65 -5.45
N PHE A 42 3.65 -12.87 -6.59
CA PHE A 42 3.24 -14.18 -7.08
C PHE A 42 4.20 -14.64 -8.18
N LYS A 43 5.12 -15.53 -7.83
CA LYS A 43 6.18 -15.99 -8.75
C LYS A 43 5.63 -16.72 -9.98
N ASN A 44 4.69 -17.64 -9.75
CA ASN A 44 4.16 -18.50 -10.81
C ASN A 44 3.33 -17.71 -11.84
N GLY A 45 2.67 -16.64 -11.40
CA GLY A 45 1.84 -15.79 -12.26
C GLY A 45 2.55 -14.58 -12.85
N LYS A 46 3.80 -14.28 -12.44
CA LYS A 46 4.46 -12.98 -12.68
C LYS A 46 3.57 -11.79 -12.31
N LYS A 47 2.79 -11.93 -11.23
CA LYS A 47 1.86 -10.90 -10.73
C LYS A 47 2.40 -10.32 -9.43
N VAL A 48 2.18 -9.02 -9.23
CA VAL A 48 2.53 -8.31 -8.00
C VAL A 48 1.31 -7.57 -7.48
N VAL A 49 1.17 -7.49 -6.17
CA VAL A 49 0.09 -6.77 -5.49
C VAL A 49 0.70 -5.74 -4.56
N PHE A 50 0.24 -4.50 -4.70
CA PHE A 50 0.57 -3.37 -3.85
C PHE A 50 -0.64 -3.05 -2.97
N THR A 51 -0.38 -2.82 -1.69
CA THR A 51 -1.40 -2.67 -0.64
C THR A 51 -1.27 -1.33 0.03
N ASP A 52 -1.43 -0.30 -0.78
CA ASP A 52 -1.37 1.07 -0.32
C ASP A 52 -2.69 1.53 0.29
N GLY A 53 -2.60 2.34 1.35
CA GLY A 53 -3.74 3.07 1.86
C GLY A 53 -4.24 4.11 0.85
N CYS A 54 -5.55 4.30 0.78
CA CYS A 54 -6.21 5.32 -0.06
C CYS A 54 -5.57 6.72 0.08
N PHE A 55 -5.01 7.02 1.26
CA PHE A 55 -4.30 8.26 1.58
C PHE A 55 -3.19 8.58 0.58
N TRP A 56 -2.33 7.61 0.27
CA TRP A 56 -1.16 7.81 -0.59
C TRP A 56 -1.52 7.97 -2.06
N HIS A 57 -2.66 7.41 -2.47
CA HIS A 57 -3.18 7.47 -3.84
C HIS A 57 -4.05 8.70 -4.09
N GLY A 58 -4.34 9.49 -3.06
CA GLY A 58 -5.17 10.70 -3.18
C GLY A 58 -6.64 10.41 -3.52
N HIS A 59 -7.14 9.20 -3.24
CA HIS A 59 -8.53 8.84 -3.49
C HIS A 59 -9.50 9.65 -2.61
N LYS A 60 -10.56 10.21 -3.21
CA LYS A 60 -11.56 11.02 -2.48
C LYS A 60 -12.50 10.21 -1.57
N CYS A 61 -12.37 8.88 -1.50
CA CYS A 61 -13.34 8.02 -0.81
C CYS A 61 -13.24 8.06 0.73
N ARG A 62 -12.03 8.06 1.29
CA ARG A 62 -11.78 7.99 2.75
C ARG A 62 -10.61 8.87 3.21
N ASN A 63 -10.10 9.74 2.34
CA ASN A 63 -8.93 10.54 2.64
C ASN A 63 -9.30 11.78 3.46
N THR A 64 -8.97 11.76 4.74
CA THR A 64 -8.87 12.99 5.53
C THR A 64 -7.58 13.69 5.15
N MET A 65 -7.67 14.82 4.45
CA MET A 65 -6.50 15.65 4.21
C MET A 65 -6.02 16.24 5.55
N PRO A 66 -4.72 16.10 5.88
CA PRO A 66 -4.18 16.70 7.10
C PRO A 66 -4.32 18.22 7.00
N LYS A 67 -4.89 18.86 8.04
CA LYS A 67 -4.94 20.33 8.12
C LYS A 67 -3.53 20.90 8.33
N ASP A 68 -2.70 20.23 9.13
CA ASP A 68 -1.31 20.62 9.32
C ASP A 68 -0.45 20.24 8.13
N ASN A 69 0.39 21.17 7.66
CA ASN A 69 1.31 21.01 6.53
C ASN A 69 0.60 20.52 5.24
N SER A 70 -0.62 21.00 5.00
CA SER A 70 -1.47 20.58 3.88
C SER A 70 -0.77 20.71 2.51
N GLU A 71 -0.01 21.78 2.27
CA GLU A 71 0.76 21.98 1.03
C GLU A 71 1.81 20.89 0.81
N TYR A 72 2.60 20.57 1.85
CA TYR A 72 3.60 19.49 1.80
C TYR A 72 2.94 18.15 1.47
N TRP A 73 1.83 17.83 2.14
CA TRP A 73 1.12 16.56 1.92
C TRP A 73 0.49 16.49 0.52
N THR A 74 -0.08 17.59 0.04
CA THR A 74 -0.63 17.68 -1.31
C THR A 74 0.45 17.44 -2.36
N ALA A 75 1.59 18.13 -2.25
CA ALA A 75 2.72 17.93 -3.16
C ALA A 75 3.28 16.49 -3.12
N LYS A 76 3.35 15.89 -1.92
CA LYS A 76 3.80 14.51 -1.73
C LYS A 76 2.86 13.49 -2.36
N ILE A 77 1.55 13.65 -2.17
CA ILE A 77 0.53 12.76 -2.76
C ILE A 77 0.55 12.88 -4.30
N ILE A 78 0.64 14.11 -4.83
CA ILE A 78 0.74 14.34 -6.28
C ILE A 78 1.99 13.64 -6.85
N ARG A 79 3.13 13.73 -6.16
CA ARG A 79 4.36 13.03 -6.56
C ARG A 79 4.19 11.51 -6.54
N ASN A 80 3.55 10.96 -5.50
CA ASN A 80 3.29 9.53 -5.42
C ASN A 80 2.36 9.03 -6.53
N LYS A 81 1.32 9.80 -6.90
CA LYS A 81 0.40 9.47 -8.00
C LYS A 81 1.07 9.47 -9.39
N LYS A 82 2.19 10.17 -9.54
CA LYS A 82 2.95 10.25 -10.80
C LYS A 82 3.98 9.11 -10.97
N ARG A 83 4.26 8.32 -9.94
CA ARG A 83 5.11 7.14 -10.03
C ARG A 83 4.33 5.94 -10.52
#